data_AF-A0A839NLD7-F1
#
_entry.id   AF-A0A839NLD7-F1
#
_cell.length_a   1.000
_cell.length_b   1.000
_cell.length_c   1.000
_cell.angle_alpha   90.00
_cell.angle_beta   90.00
_cell.angle_gamma   90.00
#
_symmetry.space_group_name_H-M   'P 1'
#
loop_
_entity.id
_entity.type
_entity.pdbx_description
1 polymer ?
#
loop_
_entity_poly.entity_id
_entity_poly.type
_entity_poly.pdbx_seq_one_letter_code
_entity_poly.pdbx_strand_id
1 'polypeptide(L)' 'MKKIIQKISRALQVVLMAPIKLPGKALNIIKYIALGLGVVETVLDDKDEKGEEELPPPEKILPNQEKEVRDEME' A
#
# COMPACT_ATOMS: atom_id res chain seq x y z
N MET A 1 21.79 7.43 -9.66
CA MET A 1 20.34 7.33 -9.37
C MET A 1 19.58 6.41 -10.33
N LYS A 2 19.81 6.44 -11.66
CA LYS A 2 19.11 5.58 -12.64
C LYS A 2 19.11 4.07 -12.31
N LYS A 3 20.24 3.54 -11.80
CA LYS A 3 20.38 2.11 -11.43
C LYS A 3 19.49 1.67 -10.25
N ILE A 4 19.21 2.57 -9.30
CA ILE A 4 18.39 2.29 -8.11
C ILE A 4 16.92 2.29 -8.50
N ILE A 5 16.50 3.30 -9.26
CA ILE A 5 15.14 3.38 -9.82
C ILE A 5 14.83 2.15 -10.67
N GLN A 6 15.75 1.73 -11.55
CA GLN A 6 15.56 0.51 -12.35
C GLN A 6 15.41 -0.77 -11.52
N LYS A 7 16.11 -0.88 -10.39
CA LYS A 7 15.96 -2.03 -9.48
C LYS A 7 14.59 -2.04 -8.82
N ILE A 8 14.11 -0.88 -8.37
CA ILE A 8 12.78 -0.72 -7.76
C ILE A 8 11.68 -0.99 -8.80
N SER A 9 11.79 -0.41 -10.00
CA SER A 9 10.83 -0.63 -11.08
C SER A 9 10.73 -2.10 -11.48
N ARG A 10 11.86 -2.82 -11.51
CA ARG A 10 11.86 -4.27 -11.82
C ARG A 10 11.25 -5.10 -10.70
N ALA A 11 11.50 -4.77 -9.44
CA ALA A 11 10.86 -5.43 -8.30
C ALA A 11 9.34 -5.19 -8.32
N LEU A 12 8.91 -3.95 -8.56
CA LEU A 12 7.49 -3.59 -8.67
C LEU A 12 6.82 -4.33 -9.84
N GLN A 13 7.49 -4.41 -11.00
CA GLN A 13 7.00 -5.19 -12.14
C GLN A 13 6.82 -6.67 -11.81
N VAL A 14 7.75 -7.27 -11.07
CA VAL A 14 7.62 -8.69 -10.64
C VAL A 14 6.42 -8.86 -9.70
N VAL A 15 6.18 -7.91 -8.80
CA VAL A 15 5.03 -7.93 -7.90
C VAL A 15 3.70 -7.76 -8.67
N LEU A 16 3.67 -6.87 -9.67
CA LEU A 16 2.48 -6.61 -10.50
C LEU A 16 2.22 -7.72 -11.53
N MET A 17 3.27 -8.34 -12.08
CA MET A 17 3.17 -9.46 -13.02
C MET A 17 2.94 -10.80 -12.34
N ALA A 18 3.07 -10.88 -11.01
CA ALA A 18 2.76 -12.10 -10.28
C ALA A 18 1.31 -12.51 -10.55
N PRO A 19 1.02 -13.82 -10.68
CA PRO A 19 -0.35 -14.29 -10.89
C PRO A 19 -1.25 -13.72 -9.78
N ILE A 20 -2.48 -13.36 -10.15
CA ILE A 20 -3.55 -12.67 -9.40
C ILE A 20 -3.97 -13.34 -8.06
N LYS A 21 -3.14 -14.23 -7.50
CA LYS A 21 -3.24 -14.87 -6.19
C LYS A 21 -2.65 -14.01 -5.06
N LEU A 22 -2.22 -12.78 -5.36
CA LEU A 22 -1.84 -11.75 -4.39
C LEU A 22 -2.97 -11.01 -3.65
N PRO A 23 -4.21 -10.81 -4.15
CA PRO A 23 -5.18 -9.91 -3.52
C PRO A 23 -5.56 -10.36 -2.10
N GLY A 24 -5.59 -11.68 -1.85
CA GLY A 24 -5.81 -12.21 -0.48
C GLY A 24 -4.62 -12.04 0.48
N LYS A 25 -3.40 -11.81 -0.04
CA LYS A 25 -2.17 -11.61 0.76
C LYS A 25 -1.67 -10.16 0.73
N ALA A 26 -2.21 -9.32 -0.14
CA ALA A 26 -1.85 -7.92 -0.31
C ALA A 26 -2.02 -7.16 1.00
N LEU A 27 -3.07 -7.45 1.78
CA LEU A 27 -3.26 -6.84 3.10
C LEU A 27 -2.11 -7.16 4.07
N ASN A 28 -1.60 -8.39 4.10
CA ASN A 28 -0.45 -8.72 4.94
C ASN A 28 0.82 -8.04 4.43
N ILE A 29 1.03 -8.00 3.11
CA ILE A 29 2.18 -7.32 2.49
C ILE A 29 2.17 -5.83 2.86
N ILE A 30 1.04 -5.15 2.76
CA ILE A 30 0.88 -3.73 3.14
C ILE A 30 1.15 -3.54 4.63
N LYS A 31 0.65 -4.43 5.52
CA LYS A 31 0.96 -4.38 6.96
C LYS A 31 2.46 -4.48 7.23
N TYR A 32 3.17 -5.37 6.54
CA TYR A 32 4.62 -5.52 6.70
C TYR A 32 5.39 -4.32 6.12
N ILE A 33 4.91 -3.71 5.05
CA ILE A 33 5.49 -2.47 4.52
C ILE A 33 5.30 -1.33 5.52
N ALA A 34 4.09 -1.17 6.08
CA ALA A 34 3.81 -0.15 7.10
C ALA A 34 4.65 -0.37 8.38
N LEU A 35 4.76 -1.61 8.85
CA LEU A 35 5.61 -1.95 9.99
C LEU A 35 7.09 -1.64 9.69
N GLY A 36 7.57 -2.02 8.50
CA GLY A 36 8.94 -1.74 8.07
C GLY A 36 9.22 -0.24 7.94
N LEU A 37 8.29 0.53 7.38
CA LEU A 37 8.39 1.98 7.26
C LEU A 37 8.40 2.66 8.62
N GLY A 38 7.50 2.28 9.55
CA GLY A 38 7.49 2.84 10.90
C GLY A 38 8.76 2.53 11.70
N VAL A 39 9.37 1.35 11.49
CA VAL A 39 10.68 1.01 12.09
C VAL A 39 11.81 1.83 11.46
N VAL A 40 11.81 2.00 10.14
CA VAL A 40 12.84 2.80 9.45
C VAL A 40 12.73 4.27 9.82
N GLU A 41 11.51 4.79 9.93
CA GLU A 41 11.21 6.16 10.36
C GLU A 41 11.76 6.38 11.77
N THR A 42 11.36 5.58 12.76
CA THR A 42 11.84 5.70 14.15
C THR A 42 13.37 5.62 14.29
N VAL A 43 14.05 4.74 13.53
CA VAL A 43 15.52 4.63 13.55
C VAL A 43 16.23 5.80 12.85
N LEU A 44 15.58 6.44 11.88
CA LEU A 44 16.08 7.66 11.24
C LEU A 44 15.74 8.93 12.03
N ASP A 45 14.58 8.98 12.69
CA ASP A 45 14.08 10.09 13.52
C ASP A 45 15.01 10.33 14.72
N ASP A 46 15.56 9.26 15.31
CA ASP A 46 16.63 9.32 16.32
C ASP A 46 17.90 10.05 15.83
N LYS A 47 18.04 10.30 14.53
CA LYS A 47 19.21 10.98 13.94
C LYS A 47 18.93 12.43 13.57
N ASP A 48 17.68 12.85 13.46
CA ASP A 48 17.28 14.16 12.97
C ASP A 48 15.99 14.63 13.70
N GLU A 49 16.09 14.97 14.99
CA GLU A 49 15.00 15.67 15.71
C GLU A 49 14.55 16.91 14.93
N LYS A 50 13.34 16.87 14.35
CA LYS A 50 12.30 17.93 14.29
C LYS A 50 11.48 17.85 12.99
N GLY A 51 10.19 17.58 13.15
CA GLY A 51 9.16 18.25 12.38
C GLY A 51 8.14 17.33 11.73
N GLU A 52 6.89 17.56 12.12
CA GLU A 52 5.68 17.45 11.28
C GLU A 52 4.85 16.16 11.40
N GLU A 53 3.85 16.30 12.29
CA GLU A 53 2.42 16.02 12.05
C GLU A 53 1.99 14.55 11.85
N GLU A 54 1.37 14.04 12.93
CA GLU A 54 0.43 12.93 12.95
C GLU A 54 -0.66 13.12 11.89
N LEU A 55 -0.43 12.61 10.68
CA LEU A 55 -1.46 12.50 9.65
C LEU A 55 -2.47 11.42 10.11
N PRO A 56 -3.77 11.72 10.19
CA PRO A 56 -4.77 10.70 10.51
C PRO A 56 -4.76 9.60 9.43
N PRO A 57 -5.04 8.34 9.81
CA PRO A 57 -4.91 7.20 8.92
C PRO A 57 -5.81 7.35 7.68
N PRO A 58 -5.34 6.94 6.49
CA PRO A 58 -6.14 7.03 5.28
C PRO A 58 -7.38 6.15 5.44
N GLU A 59 -8.53 6.81 5.41
CA GLU A 59 -9.84 6.20 5.40
C GLU A 59 -9.91 5.19 4.25
N LYS A 60 -10.28 3.95 4.58
CA LYS A 60 -10.34 2.83 3.63
C LYS A 60 -11.43 3.12 2.59
N ILE A 61 -11.04 3.68 1.46
CA ILE A 61 -11.90 3.73 0.28
C ILE A 61 -12.05 2.30 -0.24
N LEU A 62 -13.15 1.65 0.12
CA LEU A 62 -13.66 0.45 -0.56
C LEU A 62 -14.47 0.91 -1.77
N PRO A 63 -14.05 0.66 -3.02
CA PRO A 63 -14.92 0.81 -4.17
C PRO A 63 -15.87 -0.38 -4.22
N ASN A 64 -17.08 -0.24 -3.66
CA ASN A 64 -18.16 -1.20 -3.88
C ASN A 64 -18.90 -0.82 -5.18
N GLN A 65 -18.31 -1.16 -6.32
CA GLN A 65 -18.99 -1.20 -7.61
C GLN A 65 -19.83 -2.50 -7.70
N GLU A 66 -21.04 -2.35 -8.24
CA GLU A 66 -21.96 -3.39 -8.73
C GLU A 66 -22.67 -4.29 -7.71
N LYS A 67 -23.86 -3.83 -7.28
CA LYS A 67 -25.02 -4.72 -7.23
C LYS A 67 -26.02 -4.26 -8.29
N GLU A 68 -25.90 -4.90 -9.45
CA GLU A 68 -26.82 -4.85 -10.56
C GLU A 68 -28.14 -5.58 -10.20
N VAL A 69 -29.23 -5.12 -10.82
CA VAL A 69 -30.46 -5.86 -11.19
C VAL A 69 -31.64 -5.90 -10.20
N ARG A 70 -32.70 -5.19 -10.66
CA ARG A 70 -34.15 -5.39 -10.46
C ARG A 70 -34.75 -5.02 -9.11
N ASP A 71 -35.30 -3.81 -9.06
CA ASP A 71 -36.56 -3.58 -8.37
C ASP A 71 -37.66 -3.22 -9.38
N GLU A 72 -38.67 -4.09 -9.39
CA GLU A 72 -40.09 -3.74 -9.33
C GLU A 72 -40.74 -3.18 -10.61
N MET A 73 -41.13 -4.10 -11.50
CA MET A 73 -42.30 -3.93 -12.34
C MET A 73 -43.23 -5.11 -12.07
N GLU A 74 -44.08 -4.94 -11.06
CA GLU A 74 -45.35 -5.68 -10.92
C GLU A 74 -46.43 -4.71 -10.41
#